data_AF-A0AAD1S461-F1
#
_entry.id   AF-A0AAD1S461-F1
#
_cell.length_a   1.000
_cell.length_b   1.000
_cell.length_c   1.000
_cell.angle_alpha   90.00
_cell.angle_beta   90.00
_cell.angle_gamma   90.00
#
_symmetry.space_group_name_H-M   'P 1'
#
loop_
_entity.id
_entity.type
_entity.pdbx_description
1 polymer ?
#
loop_
_entity_poly.entity_id
_entity_poly.type
_entity_poly.pdbx_seq_one_letter_code
_entity_poly.pdbx_strand_id
1 'polypeptide(L)'
;MAELAARAQVTEHKMEEVAEAVSSHDTDLQDLREQLRLLEETNEDLSNRTRRNNILVRGLPESVSTELLLDTLTSVFQTLLLTATAADLLMD
;
A
#
# COMPACT_ATOMS: atom_id res chain seq x y z
N MET A 1 -1.35 41.94 -45.14
CA MET A 1 -2.68 41.55 -44.59
C MET A 1 -2.94 40.05 -44.76
N ALA A 2 -2.89 39.50 -45.99
CA ALA A 2 -3.15 38.07 -46.22
C ALA A 2 -2.17 37.10 -45.53
N GLU A 3 -0.87 37.42 -45.51
CA GLU A 3 0.15 36.60 -44.85
C GLU A 3 -0.02 36.53 -43.33
N LEU A 4 -0.44 37.64 -42.71
CA LEU A 4 -0.70 37.69 -41.28
C LEU A 4 -1.92 36.84 -40.91
N ALA A 5 -2.97 36.87 -41.74
CA ALA A 5 -4.17 36.04 -41.56
C ALA A 5 -3.85 34.54 -41.72
N ALA A 6 -3.03 34.17 -42.71
CA ALA A 6 -2.59 32.79 -42.88
C ALA A 6 -1.76 32.28 -41.69
N ARG A 7 -0.88 33.13 -41.14
CA ARG A 7 -0.12 32.80 -39.93
C ARG A 7 -1.02 32.65 -38.71
N ALA A 8 -2.01 33.53 -38.54
CA ALA A 8 -2.98 33.45 -37.44
C ALA A 8 -3.78 32.14 -37.48
N GLN A 9 -4.24 31.74 -38.67
CA GLN A 9 -4.99 30.49 -38.85
C GLN A 9 -4.13 29.25 -38.51
N VAL A 10 -2.86 29.22 -38.93
CA VAL A 10 -1.94 28.13 -38.58
C VAL A 10 -1.68 28.08 -37.07
N THR A 11 -1.57 29.22 -36.40
CA THR A 11 -1.39 29.25 -34.94
C THR A 11 -2.64 28.80 -34.20
N GLU A 12 -3.83 29.19 -34.64
CA GLU A 12 -5.09 28.74 -34.04
C GLU A 12 -5.24 27.22 -34.15
N HIS A 13 -5.02 26.66 -35.33
CA HIS A 13 -5.10 25.21 -35.53
C HIS A 13 -4.11 24.44 -34.64
N LYS A 14 -2.86 24.92 -34.53
CA LYS A 14 -1.88 24.32 -33.61
C LYS A 14 -2.28 24.44 -32.15
N MET A 15 -2.96 25.51 -31.75
CA MET A 15 -3.46 25.65 -30.38
C MET A 15 -4.60 24.67 -30.10
N GLU A 16 -5.47 24.41 -31.08
CA GLU A 16 -6.50 23.38 -30.98
C GLU A 16 -5.88 21.98 -30.84
N GLU A 17 -4.91 21.62 -31.69
CA GLU A 17 -4.19 20.33 -31.60
C GLU A 17 -3.52 20.14 -30.23
N VAL A 18 -2.88 21.20 -29.70
CA VAL A 18 -2.25 21.16 -28.37
C VAL A 18 -3.30 21.02 -27.27
N ALA A 19 -4.44 21.72 -27.37
CA ALA A 19 -5.50 21.62 -26.38
C ALA A 19 -6.11 20.21 -26.34
N GLU A 20 -6.33 19.60 -27.51
CA GLU A 20 -6.80 18.21 -27.62
C GLU A 20 -5.78 17.23 -27.02
N ALA A 21 -4.49 17.39 -27.34
CA ALA A 21 -3.43 16.55 -26.78
C ALA A 21 -3.34 16.66 -25.26
N VAL A 22 -3.44 17.88 -24.70
CA VAL A 22 -3.45 18.09 -23.24
C VAL A 22 -4.66 17.42 -22.60
N SER A 23 -5.86 17.56 -23.19
CA SER A 23 -7.06 16.91 -22.67
C SER A 23 -6.95 15.38 -22.70
N SER A 24 -6.33 14.82 -23.75
CA SER A 24 -6.07 13.38 -23.84
C SER A 24 -5.11 12.94 -22.74
N HIS A 25 -4.01 13.66 -22.55
CA HIS A 25 -3.02 13.34 -21.52
C HIS A 25 -3.56 13.47 -20.10
N ASP A 26 -4.45 14.43 -19.83
CA ASP A 26 -5.11 14.53 -18.53
C ASP A 26 -5.98 13.29 -18.24
N THR A 27 -6.61 12.73 -19.27
CA THR A 27 -7.40 11.49 -19.16
C THR A 27 -6.47 10.30 -18.90
N ASP A 28 -5.39 10.16 -19.70
CA ASP A 28 -4.40 9.10 -19.53
C ASP A 28 -3.77 9.11 -18.12
N LEU A 29 -3.49 10.31 -17.60
CA LEU A 29 -2.93 10.49 -16.25
C LEU A 29 -3.93 10.09 -15.15
N GLN A 30 -5.23 10.34 -15.35
CA GLN A 30 -6.26 9.90 -14.41
C GLN A 30 -6.36 8.37 -14.39
N ASP A 31 -6.39 7.75 -15.56
CA ASP A 31 -6.44 6.28 -15.68
C ASP A 31 -5.19 5.63 -15.07
N LEU A 32 -4.01 6.19 -15.31
CA LEU A 32 -2.77 5.69 -14.73
C LEU A 32 -2.76 5.81 -13.20
N ARG A 33 -3.29 6.90 -12.65
CA ARG A 33 -3.41 7.08 -11.19
C ARG A 33 -4.33 6.03 -10.57
N GLU A 34 -5.45 5.72 -11.20
CA GLU A 34 -6.36 4.69 -10.70
C GLU A 34 -5.72 3.29 -10.79
N GLN A 35 -5.02 2.99 -11.88
CA GLN A 35 -4.28 1.73 -12.01
C GLN A 35 -3.21 1.58 -10.93
N LEU A 36 -2.46 2.65 -10.63
CA LEU A 36 -1.48 2.64 -9.53
C LEU A 36 -2.14 2.38 -8.19
N ARG A 37 -3.25 3.05 -7.89
CA ARG A 37 -4.01 2.87 -6.65
C ARG A 37 -4.45 1.42 -6.47
N LEU A 38 -5.01 0.81 -7.52
CA LEU A 38 -5.43 -0.60 -7.50
C LEU A 38 -4.24 -1.55 -7.31
N LEU A 39 -3.10 -1.26 -7.92
CA LEU A 39 -1.89 -2.07 -7.74
C LEU A 39 -1.34 -1.96 -6.31
N GLU A 40 -1.41 -0.78 -5.69
CA GLU A 40 -1.03 -0.59 -4.29
C GLU A 40 -1.96 -1.37 -3.35
N GLU A 41 -3.27 -1.25 -3.53
CA GLU A 41 -4.28 -1.98 -2.74
C GLU A 41 -4.09 -3.50 -2.86
N THR A 42 -3.92 -4.01 -4.09
CA THR A 42 -3.71 -5.45 -4.30
C THR A 42 -2.40 -5.94 -3.71
N ASN A 43 -1.33 -5.12 -3.73
CA ASN A 43 -0.06 -5.46 -3.11
C ASN A 43 -0.18 -5.49 -1.57
N GLU A 44 -0.88 -4.53 -0.98
CA GLU A 44 -1.17 -4.52 0.45
C GLU A 44 -1.96 -5.77 0.85
N ASP A 45 -3.02 -6.11 0.12
CA ASP A 45 -3.81 -7.31 0.35
C ASP A 45 -2.98 -8.58 0.25
N LEU A 46 -2.12 -8.70 -0.77
CA LEU A 46 -1.23 -9.84 -0.93
C LEU A 46 -0.23 -9.93 0.22
N SER A 47 0.39 -8.81 0.61
CA SER A 47 1.31 -8.75 1.75
C SER A 47 0.62 -9.19 3.05
N ASN A 48 -0.60 -8.72 3.28
CA ASN A 48 -1.42 -9.10 4.43
C ASN A 48 -1.80 -10.57 4.39
N ARG A 49 -2.16 -11.12 3.23
CA ARG A 49 -2.47 -12.55 3.05
C ARG A 49 -1.26 -13.44 3.28
N THR A 50 -0.09 -13.05 2.78
CA THR A 50 1.17 -13.79 2.98
C THR A 50 1.58 -13.79 4.45
N ARG A 51 1.28 -12.72 5.21
CA ARG A 51 1.64 -12.58 6.62
C ARG A 51 0.50 -12.90 7.59
N ARG A 52 -0.64 -13.41 7.10
CA ARG A 52 -1.88 -13.54 7.88
C ARG A 52 -1.74 -14.26 9.22
N ASN A 53 -0.85 -15.24 9.29
CA ASN A 53 -0.61 -16.05 10.49
C ASN A 53 0.75 -15.75 11.15
N ASN A 54 1.44 -14.71 10.71
CA ASN A 54 2.74 -14.35 11.26
C ASN A 54 2.53 -13.42 12.46
N ILE A 55 3.21 -13.72 13.55
CA ILE A 55 3.21 -12.87 14.76
C ILE A 55 4.60 -12.26 14.90
N LEU A 56 4.68 -10.95 15.06
CA LEU A 56 5.93 -10.25 15.36
C LEU A 56 6.13 -10.18 16.87
N VAL A 57 7.11 -10.93 17.39
CA VAL A 57 7.50 -10.87 18.80
C VAL A 57 8.68 -9.91 18.94
N ARG A 58 8.55 -8.91 19.82
CA ARG A 58 9.59 -7.90 20.10
C ARG A 58 10.06 -8.00 21.56
N GLY A 59 11.31 -7.60 21.81
CA GLY A 59 11.87 -7.55 23.16
C GLY A 59 12.39 -8.88 23.70
N LEU A 60 12.60 -9.88 22.84
CA LEU A 60 13.32 -11.09 23.22
C LEU A 60 14.81 -10.74 23.45
N PRO A 61 15.44 -11.23 24.53
CA PRO A 61 16.87 -11.07 24.74
C PRO A 61 17.67 -11.70 23.59
N GLU A 62 18.71 -11.01 23.12
CA GLU A 62 19.59 -11.52 22.05
C GLU A 62 20.36 -12.80 22.46
N SER A 63 20.43 -13.09 23.76
CA SER A 63 21.00 -14.32 24.30
C SER A 63 20.17 -15.56 24.01
N VAL A 64 18.90 -15.41 23.58
CA VAL A 64 18.05 -16.54 23.19
C VAL A 64 18.52 -17.02 21.82
N SER A 65 19.13 -18.21 21.78
CA SER A 65 19.52 -18.84 20.53
C SER A 65 18.29 -19.29 19.74
N THR A 66 18.45 -19.42 18.42
CA THR A 66 17.40 -19.92 17.52
C THR A 66 16.86 -21.29 17.93
N GLU A 67 17.73 -22.13 18.50
CA GLU A 67 17.38 -23.47 18.99
C GLU A 67 16.41 -23.44 20.18
N LEU A 68 16.51 -22.41 21.03
CA LEU A 68 15.69 -22.23 22.22
C LEU A 68 14.46 -21.33 21.97
N LEU A 69 14.32 -20.79 20.76
CA LEU A 69 13.30 -19.80 20.45
C LEU A 69 11.88 -20.37 20.61
N LEU A 70 11.64 -21.60 20.15
CA LEU A 70 10.34 -22.24 20.24
C LEU A 70 9.92 -22.47 21.70
N ASP A 71 10.84 -22.98 22.52
CA ASP A 71 10.59 -23.24 23.94
C ASP A 71 10.35 -21.95 24.71
N THR A 72 11.16 -20.92 24.43
CA THR A 72 11.02 -19.58 25.02
C THR A 72 9.67 -18.97 24.66
N LEU A 73 9.28 -18.99 23.38
CA LEU A 73 7.98 -18.48 22.94
C LEU A 73 6.83 -19.26 23.56
N THR A 74 6.93 -20.58 23.60
CA THR A 74 5.91 -21.45 24.21
C THR A 74 5.71 -21.12 25.69
N SER A 75 6.80 -20.94 26.44
CA SER A 75 6.74 -20.54 27.85
C SER A 75 6.09 -19.17 28.02
N VAL A 76 6.49 -18.18 27.22
CA VAL A 76 5.90 -16.82 27.27
C VAL A 76 4.39 -16.86 26.98
N PHE A 77 3.98 -17.54 25.89
CA PHE A 77 2.57 -17.64 25.55
C PHE A 77 1.76 -18.42 26.58
N GLN A 78 2.30 -19.51 27.13
CA GLN A 78 1.63 -20.25 28.22
C GLN A 78 1.44 -19.37 29.45
N THR A 79 2.47 -18.63 29.88
CA THR A 79 2.33 -17.68 30.99
C THR A 79 1.25 -16.65 30.68
N LEU A 80 1.31 -15.96 29.54
CA LEU A 80 0.36 -14.89 29.21
C LEU A 80 -1.08 -15.41 29.07
N LEU A 81 -1.29 -16.52 28.36
CA LEU A 81 -2.63 -17.08 28.10
C LEU A 81 -3.25 -17.70 29.35
N LEU A 82 -2.47 -18.38 30.20
CA LEU A 82 -2.98 -18.92 31.47
C LEU A 82 -3.33 -17.81 32.46
N THR A 83 -2.59 -16.70 32.44
CA THR A 83 -2.92 -15.53 33.28
C THR A 83 -4.18 -14.83 32.80
N ALA A 84 -4.40 -14.74 31.48
CA ALA A 84 -5.63 -14.17 30.90
C ALA A 84 -6.88 -14.98 31.28
N THR A 85 -6.81 -16.32 31.22
CA THR A 85 -7.95 -17.16 31.61
C THR A 85 -8.31 -17.06 33.09
N ALA A 86 -7.34 -16.85 33.99
CA ALA A 86 -7.63 -16.74 35.41
C ALA A 86 -8.28 -15.39 35.80
N ALA A 87 -7.97 -14.32 35.09
CA ALA A 87 -8.54 -12.99 35.32
C ALA A 87 -9.94 -12.82 34.70
N ASP A 88 -10.18 -13.40 33.52
CA ASP A 88 -11.45 -13.28 32.80
C ASP A 88 -12.54 -14.24 33.32
N LEU A 89 -12.19 -15.37 33.94
CA LEU A 89 -13.16 -16.30 34.57
C LEU A 89 -13.65 -15.87 35.98
N LEU A 90 -13.10 -14.79 36.54
CA LEU A 90 -13.51 -14.24 37.86
C LEU A 90 -14.31 -12.93 37.72
N MET A 91 -14.60 -12.49 36.49
CA MET A 91 -15.30 -11.24 36.18
C MET A 91 -16.66 -11.45 35.48
N ASP A 92 -17.16 -12.69 35.43
CA ASP A 92 -18.56 -13.03 35.10
C ASP A 92 -19.29 -13.60 36.33
#